data_AF-A0A9R0TYW2-F1
#
_entry.id   AF-A0A9R0TYW2-F1
#
_cell.length_a   1.000
_cell.length_b   1.000
_cell.length_c   1.000
_cell.angle_alpha   90.00
_cell.angle_beta   90.00
_cell.angle_gamma   90.00
#
_symmetry.space_group_name_H-M   'P 1'
#
loop_
_entity.id
_entity.type
_entity.pdbx_description
1 polymer ?
#
loop_
_entity_poly.entity_id
_entity_poly.type
_entity_poly.pdbx_seq_one_letter_code
_entity_poly.pdbx_strand_id
1 'polypeptide(L)'
;MPGIKRSDYNIQNTTYALIILVQYVLRMYLVVPLSNQIIKAAGVVAKSAWGGAAYNLLLYMLASHITGAIYYLLSIERQITCWNQQCLAESSNASCNIGFISCENTGSRSYLEWQSKTQIFNNCDATADPPKFNYGMFSSALTKGAVSTSFQEKYFYCLWWGLLQLR
;
A
#
# COMPACT_ATOMS: atom_id res chain seq x y z
N MET A 1 2.98 13.63 -3.92
CA MET A 1 1.92 13.01 -3.09
C MET A 1 1.03 12.17 -3.98
N PRO A 2 0.59 10.97 -3.56
CA PRO A 2 -0.36 10.18 -4.32
C PRO A 2 -1.71 10.91 -4.33
N GLY A 3 -2.18 11.30 -5.52
CA GLY A 3 -3.52 11.86 -5.67
C GLY A 3 -4.57 10.75 -5.76
N ILE A 4 -5.80 11.10 -5.38
CA ILE A 4 -6.92 10.16 -5.38
C ILE A 4 -7.54 10.16 -6.79
N LYS A 5 -7.10 9.30 -7.71
CA LYS A 5 -7.93 9.08 -8.92
C LYS A 5 -9.27 8.50 -8.46
N ARG A 6 -10.38 8.93 -9.07
CA ARG A 6 -11.76 8.54 -8.74
C ARG A 6 -11.83 7.13 -8.12
N SER A 7 -12.33 7.07 -6.88
CA SER A 7 -12.29 5.91 -5.98
C SER A 7 -12.54 4.57 -6.71
N ASP A 8 -13.56 4.52 -7.56
CA ASP A 8 -13.98 3.28 -8.22
C ASP A 8 -12.95 2.71 -9.22
N TYR A 9 -12.21 3.54 -9.95
CA TYR A 9 -11.35 3.06 -11.05
C TYR A 9 -10.00 2.52 -10.55
N ASN A 10 -9.41 3.17 -9.55
CA ASN A 10 -8.15 2.73 -8.95
C ASN A 10 -8.36 1.55 -7.99
N ILE A 11 -9.47 1.54 -7.24
CA ILE A 11 -9.78 0.43 -6.33
C ILE A 11 -10.05 -0.83 -7.13
N GLN A 12 -10.86 -0.78 -8.19
CA GLN A 12 -11.11 -1.97 -9.01
C GLN A 12 -9.83 -2.54 -9.61
N ASN A 13 -9.00 -1.73 -10.28
CA ASN A 13 -7.80 -2.25 -10.94
C ASN A 13 -6.75 -2.78 -9.94
N THR A 14 -6.60 -2.11 -8.80
CA THR A 14 -5.71 -2.57 -7.71
C THR A 14 -6.25 -3.82 -7.03
N THR A 15 -7.57 -3.91 -6.87
CA THR A 15 -8.26 -5.08 -6.30
C THR A 15 -8.14 -6.28 -7.24
N TYR A 16 -8.34 -6.11 -8.55
CA TYR A 16 -8.12 -7.18 -9.52
C TYR A 16 -6.66 -7.64 -9.54
N ALA A 17 -5.70 -6.71 -9.51
CA ALA A 17 -4.28 -7.06 -9.46
C ALA A 17 -3.92 -7.86 -8.18
N LEU A 18 -4.43 -7.42 -7.02
CA LEU A 18 -4.25 -8.13 -5.75
C LEU A 18 -4.94 -9.50 -5.76
N ILE A 19 -6.16 -9.59 -6.28
CA ILE A 19 -6.90 -10.86 -6.40
C ILE A 19 -6.15 -11.83 -7.31
N ILE A 20 -5.65 -11.36 -8.46
CA ILE A 20 -4.87 -12.20 -9.40
C ILE A 20 -3.59 -12.68 -8.71
N LEU A 21 -2.91 -11.83 -7.94
CA LEU A 21 -1.70 -12.18 -7.22
C LEU A 21 -1.99 -13.20 -6.11
N VAL A 22 -3.03 -12.98 -5.31
CA VAL A 22 -3.47 -13.93 -4.27
C VAL A 22 -3.91 -15.26 -4.89
N GLN A 23 -4.68 -15.24 -5.97
CA GLN A 23 -5.06 -16.46 -6.70
C GLN A 23 -3.85 -17.19 -7.26
N TYR A 24 -2.88 -16.46 -7.82
CA TYR A 24 -1.65 -17.05 -8.33
C TYR A 24 -0.88 -17.75 -7.21
N VAL A 25 -0.86 -17.18 -6.02
CA VAL A 25 -0.15 -17.77 -4.91
C VAL A 25 -0.91 -18.93 -4.27
N LEU A 26 -2.24 -18.85 -4.15
CA LEU A 26 -3.06 -20.01 -3.77
C LEU A 26 -2.87 -21.16 -4.77
N ARG A 27 -2.77 -20.86 -6.06
CA ARG A 27 -2.45 -21.86 -7.10
C ARG A 27 -1.05 -22.42 -6.91
N MET A 28 -0.06 -21.60 -6.62
CA MET A 28 1.30 -22.07 -6.34
C MET A 28 1.31 -22.98 -5.10
N TYR A 29 0.58 -22.62 -4.04
CA TYR A 29 0.42 -23.42 -2.83
C TYR A 29 -0.22 -24.79 -3.10
N LEU A 30 -1.14 -24.90 -4.05
CA LEU A 30 -1.82 -26.16 -4.39
C LEU A 30 -1.05 -26.99 -5.43
N VAL A 31 -0.42 -26.35 -6.41
CA VAL A 31 0.32 -27.01 -7.48
C VAL A 31 1.63 -27.59 -6.95
N VAL A 32 2.34 -26.90 -6.06
CA VAL A 32 3.62 -27.36 -5.52
C VAL A 32 3.54 -28.68 -4.71
N PRO A 33 2.60 -28.93 -3.79
CA PRO A 33 2.48 -30.21 -3.11
C PRO A 33 2.04 -31.32 -4.06
N LEU A 34 1.22 -31.00 -5.07
CA LEU A 34 0.85 -31.95 -6.12
C LEU A 34 2.08 -32.33 -6.97
N SER A 35 2.90 -31.35 -7.35
CA SER A 35 4.20 -31.60 -7.98
C SER A 35 5.11 -32.42 -7.07
N ASN A 36 5.20 -32.11 -5.78
CA ASN A 36 6.01 -32.88 -4.84
C ASN A 36 5.52 -34.33 -4.67
N GLN A 37 4.20 -34.59 -4.73
CA GLN A 37 3.64 -35.95 -4.73
C GLN A 37 4.00 -36.70 -6.02
N ILE A 38 3.89 -36.05 -7.17
CA ILE A 38 4.31 -36.61 -8.47
C ILE A 38 5.81 -36.90 -8.47
N ILE A 39 6.64 -36.00 -7.94
CA ILE A 39 8.10 -36.18 -7.91
C ILE A 39 8.53 -37.20 -6.85
N LYS A 40 7.78 -37.36 -5.73
CA LYS A 40 7.95 -38.47 -4.78
C LYS A 40 7.60 -39.81 -5.41
N ALA A 41 6.51 -39.88 -6.19
CA ALA A 41 6.10 -41.08 -6.92
C ALA A 41 7.08 -41.46 -8.04
N ALA A 42 7.70 -40.47 -8.69
CA ALA A 42 8.73 -40.66 -9.71
C ALA A 42 10.15 -40.88 -9.15
N GLY A 43 10.34 -40.89 -7.82
CA GLY A 43 11.62 -41.21 -7.17
C GLY A 43 12.74 -40.17 -7.27
N VAL A 44 12.46 -38.94 -7.74
CA VAL A 44 13.50 -37.92 -8.01
C VAL A 44 13.74 -36.98 -6.80
N VAL A 45 12.90 -36.98 -5.76
CA VAL A 45 12.91 -35.96 -4.68
C VAL A 45 13.47 -36.40 -3.32
N ALA A 46 14.13 -37.56 -3.22
CA ALA A 46 14.87 -37.90 -1.99
C ALA A 46 16.12 -37.01 -1.72
N LYS A 47 16.45 -36.04 -2.60
CA LYS A 47 17.77 -35.35 -2.61
C LYS A 47 17.80 -33.86 -2.19
N SER A 48 16.73 -33.25 -1.66
CA SER A 48 16.76 -31.79 -1.43
C SER A 48 16.02 -31.32 -0.17
N ALA A 49 16.72 -31.26 0.96
CA ALA A 49 16.31 -30.47 2.14
C ALA A 49 16.08 -28.98 1.79
N TRP A 50 16.69 -28.51 0.70
CA TRP A 50 16.54 -27.15 0.17
C TRP A 50 15.14 -26.87 -0.40
N GLY A 51 14.45 -27.88 -0.93
CA GLY A 51 13.07 -27.71 -1.44
C GLY A 51 12.07 -27.34 -0.34
N GLY A 52 12.23 -27.92 0.85
CA GLY A 52 11.42 -27.58 2.03
C GLY A 52 11.75 -26.20 2.60
N ALA A 53 13.03 -25.83 2.63
CA ALA A 53 13.46 -24.50 3.07
C ALA A 53 12.97 -23.40 2.11
N ALA A 54 13.09 -23.61 0.79
CA ALA A 54 12.59 -22.70 -0.23
C ALA A 54 11.07 -22.53 -0.13
N TYR A 55 10.34 -23.61 0.12
CA TYR A 55 8.88 -23.55 0.31
C TYR A 55 8.48 -22.70 1.52
N ASN A 56 9.08 -22.94 2.68
CA ASN A 56 8.81 -22.13 3.86
C ASN A 56 9.16 -20.66 3.61
N LEU A 57 10.30 -20.39 2.97
CA LEU A 57 10.71 -19.03 2.62
C LEU A 57 9.67 -18.33 1.71
N LEU A 58 9.14 -19.02 0.69
CA LEU A 58 8.11 -18.49 -0.19
C LEU A 58 6.82 -18.14 0.57
N LEU A 59 6.39 -18.98 1.51
CA LEU A 59 5.24 -18.70 2.35
C LEU A 59 5.46 -17.47 3.24
N TYR A 60 6.65 -17.35 3.84
CA TYR A 60 7.01 -16.17 4.65
C TYR A 60 7.02 -14.88 3.82
N MET A 61 7.60 -14.93 2.61
CA MET A 61 7.60 -13.79 1.68
C MET A 61 6.18 -13.39 1.27
N LEU A 62 5.30 -14.37 1.00
CA LEU A 62 3.90 -14.10 0.68
C LEU A 62 3.16 -13.44 1.84
N ALA A 63 3.19 -14.08 3.01
CA ALA A 63 2.49 -13.60 4.19
C ALA A 63 2.94 -12.17 4.51
N SER A 64 4.25 -11.92 4.40
CA SER A 64 4.81 -10.59 4.55
C SER A 64 4.25 -9.60 3.52
N HIS A 65 4.23 -9.97 2.25
CA HIS A 65 3.73 -9.10 1.20
C HIS A 65 2.25 -8.72 1.42
N ILE A 66 1.41 -9.69 1.81
CA ILE A 66 -0.01 -9.45 2.12
C ILE A 66 -0.13 -8.48 3.31
N THR A 67 0.54 -8.78 4.42
CA THR A 67 0.49 -7.94 5.63
C THR A 67 1.01 -6.52 5.36
N GLY A 68 2.12 -6.39 4.63
CA GLY A 68 2.69 -5.11 4.22
C GLY A 68 1.81 -4.32 3.26
N ALA A 69 1.15 -4.99 2.31
CA ALA A 69 0.21 -4.33 1.40
C ALA A 69 -1.02 -3.79 2.13
N ILE A 70 -1.58 -4.55 3.08
CA ILE A 70 -2.68 -4.08 3.94
C ILE A 70 -2.23 -2.85 4.73
N TYR A 71 -1.05 -2.91 5.34
CA TYR A 71 -0.49 -1.78 6.08
C TYR A 71 -0.28 -0.53 5.21
N TYR A 72 0.20 -0.69 3.98
CA TYR A 72 0.35 0.42 3.02
C TYR A 72 -0.99 1.05 2.63
N LEU A 73 -2.01 0.23 2.36
CA LEU A 73 -3.36 0.71 2.03
C LEU A 73 -3.98 1.49 3.19
N LEU A 74 -3.88 0.95 4.42
CA LEU A 74 -4.35 1.62 5.63
C LEU A 74 -3.60 2.94 5.88
N SER A 75 -2.31 3.01 5.55
CA SER A 75 -1.53 4.25 5.65
C SER A 75 -2.07 5.34 4.71
N ILE A 76 -2.43 4.97 3.48
CA ILE A 76 -3.07 5.88 2.51
C ILE A 76 -4.45 6.31 3.02
N GLU A 77 -5.27 5.36 3.47
CA GLU A 77 -6.60 5.66 4.00
C GLU A 77 -6.51 6.62 5.18
N ARG A 78 -5.49 6.48 6.02
CA ARG A 78 -5.25 7.40 7.14
C ARG A 78 -4.86 8.79 6.68
N GLN A 79 -4.06 8.91 5.62
CA GLN A 79 -3.75 10.20 4.99
C GLN A 79 -5.02 10.87 4.41
N ILE A 80 -5.86 10.10 3.73
CA ILE A 80 -7.14 10.58 3.19
C ILE A 80 -8.07 11.04 4.31
N THR A 81 -8.09 10.32 5.44
CA THR A 81 -8.86 10.71 6.62
C THR A 81 -8.42 12.08 7.14
N CYS A 82 -7.11 12.34 7.22
CA CYS A 82 -6.61 13.66 7.60
C CYS A 82 -7.11 14.74 6.64
N TRP A 83 -6.98 14.52 5.33
CA TRP A 83 -7.44 15.47 4.33
C TRP A 83 -8.93 15.77 4.44
N ASN A 84 -9.77 14.75 4.63
CA ASN A 84 -11.21 14.92 4.81
C ASN A 84 -11.55 15.72 6.07
N GLN A 85 -10.90 15.43 7.20
CA GLN A 85 -11.13 16.16 8.45
C GLN A 85 -10.72 17.63 8.34
N GLN A 86 -9.55 17.90 7.78
CA GLN A 86 -9.07 19.27 7.62
C GLN A 86 -9.88 20.05 6.58
N CYS A 87 -10.35 19.36 5.53
CA CYS A 87 -11.25 19.91 4.53
C CYS A 87 -12.59 20.35 5.14
N LEU A 88 -13.18 19.52 6.00
CA LEU A 88 -14.41 19.86 6.74
C LEU A 88 -14.17 21.03 7.70
N ALA A 89 -13.01 21.09 8.35
CA ALA A 89 -12.65 22.19 9.24
C ALA A 89 -12.42 23.53 8.50
N GLU A 90 -12.07 23.51 7.21
CA GLU A 90 -11.85 24.70 6.39
C GLU A 90 -13.12 25.32 5.80
N SER A 91 -14.27 24.64 5.89
CA SER A 91 -15.50 25.02 5.19
C SER A 91 -16.06 26.40 5.58
N SER A 92 -15.52 27.06 6.61
CA SER A 92 -15.91 28.40 7.03
C SER A 92 -15.15 29.54 6.34
N ASN A 93 -13.95 29.30 5.77
CA ASN A 93 -13.08 30.37 5.21
C ASN A 93 -12.59 30.10 3.78
N ALA A 94 -12.53 28.83 3.35
CA ALA A 94 -12.20 28.45 1.97
C ALA A 94 -13.13 27.29 1.57
N SER A 95 -13.76 27.37 0.40
CA SER A 95 -14.55 26.24 -0.11
C SER A 95 -13.62 25.07 -0.39
N CYS A 96 -13.44 24.18 0.59
CA CYS A 96 -12.64 22.99 0.39
C CYS A 96 -13.30 22.13 -0.70
N ASN A 97 -12.51 21.77 -1.71
CA ASN A 97 -12.95 20.91 -2.78
C ASN A 97 -12.04 19.68 -2.85
N ILE A 98 -12.51 18.56 -2.31
CA ILE A 98 -11.81 17.26 -2.32
C ILE A 98 -11.50 16.81 -3.76
N GLY A 99 -12.26 17.27 -4.75
CA GLY A 99 -11.98 17.02 -6.16
C GLY A 99 -10.60 17.54 -6.61
N PHE A 100 -10.04 18.58 -5.96
CA PHE A 100 -8.68 19.05 -6.25
C PHE A 100 -7.58 18.17 -5.67
N ILE A 101 -7.90 17.29 -4.71
CA ILE A 101 -6.98 16.29 -4.15
C ILE A 101 -6.87 15.07 -5.10
N SER A 102 -7.76 14.98 -6.09
CA SER A 102 -7.70 13.96 -7.14
C SER A 102 -6.53 14.19 -8.11
N CYS A 103 -5.92 13.09 -8.58
CA CYS A 103 -4.93 13.09 -9.65
C CYS A 103 -5.44 13.72 -10.97
N GLU A 104 -6.76 13.87 -11.13
CA GLU A 104 -7.35 14.40 -12.37
C GLU A 104 -7.23 15.93 -12.49
N ASN A 105 -7.09 16.65 -11.37
CA ASN A 105 -7.11 18.12 -11.37
C ASN A 105 -5.75 18.77 -11.08
N THR A 106 -4.69 17.96 -10.93
CA THR A 106 -3.33 18.44 -10.62
C THR A 106 -2.84 19.35 -11.74
N GLY A 107 -2.58 20.63 -11.42
CA GLY A 107 -2.00 21.61 -12.34
C GLY A 107 -3.01 22.51 -13.07
N SER A 108 -4.31 22.40 -12.80
CA SER A 108 -5.28 23.41 -13.26
C SER A 108 -5.06 24.75 -12.54
N ARG A 109 -5.41 25.87 -13.20
CA ARG A 109 -5.30 27.21 -12.57
C ARG A 109 -6.13 27.30 -11.28
N SER A 110 -7.31 26.69 -11.28
CA SER A 110 -8.19 26.59 -10.11
C SER A 110 -7.57 25.76 -8.98
N TYR A 111 -6.82 24.70 -9.29
CA TYR A 111 -6.07 23.93 -8.30
C TYR A 111 -4.99 24.78 -7.62
N LEU A 112 -4.22 25.57 -8.38
CA LEU A 112 -3.16 26.43 -7.83
C LEU A 112 -3.74 27.52 -6.91
N GLU A 113 -4.85 28.15 -7.34
CA GLU A 113 -5.56 29.14 -6.53
C GLU A 113 -6.10 28.53 -5.23
N TRP A 114 -6.66 27.31 -5.31
CA TRP A 114 -7.14 26.57 -4.15
C TRP A 114 -6.00 26.14 -3.21
N GLN A 115 -4.90 25.62 -3.77
CA GLN A 115 -3.72 25.19 -3.02
C GLN A 115 -3.10 26.33 -2.21
N SER A 116 -3.11 27.56 -2.74
CA SER A 116 -2.59 28.74 -2.01
C SER A 116 -3.44 29.16 -0.81
N LYS A 117 -4.73 28.76 -0.78
CA LYS A 117 -5.70 29.15 0.25
C LYS A 117 -5.91 28.07 1.32
N THR A 118 -5.73 26.81 0.97
CA THR A 118 -5.93 25.68 1.89
C THR A 118 -4.74 25.49 2.83
N GLN A 119 -5.01 25.06 4.05
CA GLN A 119 -4.03 24.59 5.03
C GLN A 119 -4.02 23.06 5.14
N ILE A 120 -4.78 22.34 4.31
CA ILE A 120 -4.87 20.87 4.30
C ILE A 120 -3.50 20.23 4.19
N PHE A 121 -2.66 20.69 3.26
CA PHE A 121 -1.33 20.11 3.06
C PHE A 121 -0.39 20.37 4.24
N ASN A 122 -0.50 21.52 4.89
CA ASN A 122 0.33 21.87 6.05
C ASN A 122 -0.12 21.12 7.32
N ASN A 123 -1.41 20.84 7.46
CA ASN A 123 -1.95 20.16 8.64
C ASN A 123 -1.91 18.63 8.51
N CYS A 124 -1.86 18.13 7.28
CA CYS A 124 -1.70 16.71 6.96
C CYS A 124 -0.29 16.37 6.45
N ASP A 125 0.71 17.12 6.88
CA ASP A 125 2.10 16.79 6.64
C ASP A 125 2.60 15.83 7.74
N ALA A 126 2.81 14.58 7.36
CA ALA A 126 3.35 13.56 8.25
C ALA A 126 4.85 13.78 8.55
N THR A 127 5.57 14.59 7.76
CA THR A 127 7.00 14.88 7.93
C THR A 127 7.28 16.06 8.88
N ALA A 128 6.23 16.80 9.27
CA ALA A 128 6.36 17.88 10.23
C ALA A 128 6.71 17.35 11.65
N ASP A 129 7.49 18.12 12.41
CA ASP A 129 7.89 17.79 13.78
C ASP A 129 7.43 18.88 14.77
N PRO A 130 6.41 18.61 15.61
CA PRO A 130 5.57 17.40 15.66
C PRO A 130 4.49 17.39 14.56
N PRO A 131 4.00 16.22 14.12
CA PRO A 131 2.92 16.14 13.15
C PRO A 131 1.62 16.65 13.77
N LYS A 132 0.92 17.53 13.05
CA LYS A 132 -0.37 18.11 13.51
C LYS A 132 -1.51 17.10 13.55
N PHE A 133 -1.40 16.01 12.78
CA PHE A 133 -2.35 14.91 12.75
C PHE A 133 -1.73 13.63 13.31
N ASN A 134 -2.52 12.89 14.10
CA ASN A 134 -2.05 11.63 14.68
C ASN A 134 -2.21 10.46 13.68
N TYR A 135 -1.10 10.12 13.05
CA TYR A 135 -0.96 8.99 12.13
C TYR A 135 -0.70 7.64 12.84
N GLY A 136 -0.34 7.65 14.13
CA GLY A 136 -0.03 6.44 14.89
C GLY A 136 1.00 5.55 14.20
N MET A 137 0.72 4.25 14.14
CA MET A 137 1.62 3.26 13.52
C MET A 137 1.93 3.54 12.04
N PHE A 138 1.03 4.23 11.32
CA PHE A 138 1.17 4.54 9.90
C PHE A 138 2.12 5.71 9.61
N SER A 139 2.54 6.45 10.64
CA SER A 139 3.44 7.61 10.50
C SER A 139 4.72 7.22 9.74
N SER A 140 5.25 6.02 9.99
CA SER A 140 6.50 5.55 9.37
C SER A 140 6.39 5.35 7.85
N ALA A 141 5.23 4.93 7.34
CA ALA A 141 5.00 4.76 5.90
C ALA A 141 4.88 6.12 5.18
N LEU A 142 4.33 7.11 5.88
CA LEU A 142 4.10 8.45 5.32
C LEU A 142 5.37 9.31 5.38
N THR A 143 6.14 9.24 6.48
CA THR A 143 7.40 10.01 6.64
C THR A 143 8.50 9.54 5.72
N LYS A 144 8.62 8.22 5.51
CA LYS A 144 9.66 7.63 4.66
C LYS A 144 9.36 7.78 3.15
N GLY A 145 8.30 8.49 2.79
CA GLY A 145 7.95 8.73 1.41
C GLY A 145 7.51 7.48 0.64
N ALA A 146 7.27 6.35 1.31
CA ALA A 146 6.90 5.08 0.66
C ALA A 146 5.67 5.22 -0.26
N VAL A 147 4.81 6.20 0.02
CA VAL A 147 3.62 6.52 -0.78
C VAL A 147 3.93 7.26 -2.09
N SER A 148 5.05 7.98 -2.18
CA SER A 148 5.42 8.83 -3.33
C SER A 148 6.54 8.25 -4.19
N THR A 149 7.02 7.04 -3.90
CA THR A 149 8.13 6.39 -4.60
C THR A 149 7.69 5.47 -5.76
N SER A 150 8.67 4.93 -6.48
CA SER A 150 8.49 3.95 -7.54
C SER A 150 7.76 2.69 -7.05
N PHE A 151 7.16 1.93 -7.97
CA PHE A 151 6.44 0.70 -7.63
C PHE A 151 7.36 -0.33 -6.93
N GLN A 152 8.61 -0.40 -7.36
CA GLN A 152 9.62 -1.31 -6.80
C GLN A 152 9.91 -0.97 -5.34
N GLU A 153 10.12 0.31 -5.03
CA GLU A 153 10.36 0.77 -3.66
C GLU A 153 9.16 0.50 -2.75
N LYS A 154 7.93 0.73 -3.26
CA LYS A 154 6.70 0.36 -2.56
C LYS A 154 6.63 -1.12 -2.25
N TYR A 155 6.92 -1.96 -3.24
CA TYR A 155 6.90 -3.42 -3.09
C TYR A 155 7.89 -3.90 -2.02
N PHE A 156 9.15 -3.47 -2.11
CA PHE A 156 10.17 -3.86 -1.14
C PHE A 156 9.93 -3.27 0.24
N TYR A 157 9.37 -2.06 0.34
CA TYR A 157 8.97 -1.47 1.62
C TYR A 157 7.88 -2.30 2.31
N CYS A 158 6.82 -2.67 1.58
CA CYS A 158 5.75 -3.51 2.09
C CYS A 158 6.29 -4.89 2.52
N LEU A 159 7.13 -5.51 1.68
CA LEU A 159 7.74 -6.81 1.99
C LEU A 159 8.67 -6.71 3.22
N TRP A 160 9.44 -5.64 3.35
CA TRP A 160 10.30 -5.44 4.51
C TRP A 160 9.47 -5.27 5.79
N TRP A 161 8.45 -4.41 5.74
CA TRP A 161 7.59 -4.14 6.89
C TRP A 161 6.82 -5.39 7.34
N GLY A 162 6.28 -6.16 6.39
CA GLY A 162 5.60 -7.42 6.70
C GLY A 162 6.54 -8.49 7.27
N LEU A 163 7.79 -8.54 6.83
CA LEU A 163 8.79 -9.49 7.36
C LEU A 163 9.14 -9.17 8.81
N LEU A 164 9.23 -7.88 9.14
CA LEU A 164 9.47 -7.45 10.53
C LEU A 164 8.33 -7.86 11.46
N GLN A 165 7.09 -7.92 10.96
CA GLN A 165 5.92 -8.23 11.78
C GLN A 165 5.66 -9.74 11.93
N LEU A 166 6.21 -10.57 11.05
CA LEU A 166 6.09 -12.03 11.04
C LEU A 166 7.27 -12.75 11.71
N ARG A 167 8.17 -11.98 12.33
CA ARG A 167 9.27 -12.49 13.16
C ARG A 167 8.80 -12.73 14.59
#